data_AF-A0A6M8UFH3-F1
#
_entry.id   AF-A0A6M8UFH3-F1
#
_cell.length_a   1.000
_cell.length_b   1.000
_cell.length_c   1.000
_cell.angle_alpha   90.00
_cell.angle_beta   90.00
_cell.angle_gamma   90.00
#
_symmetry.space_group_name_H-M   'P 1'
#
loop_
_entity.id
_entity.type
_entity.pdbx_description
1 polymer ?
#
loop_
_entity_poly.entity_id
_entity_poly.type
_entity_poly.pdbx_seq_one_letter_code
_entity_poly.pdbx_strand_id
1 'polypeptide(L)'
;MKYVAALTLCAVFSAQAGSEMCFTRAGHDYGIDPLLLTAISIKESRLKMNAVNGANSNKTEDVCGMQVNSSHYAALQKFNITRDRLLHDPCICVYSGAWVLAHNFRSYGKNWDSVGMYNTGPSPKLIKQRRAYAGDIKNIYRILLAREMVSAKHSAVPAPLFSSGKGSPR
;
A
#
# COMPACT_ATOMS: atom_id res chain seq x y z
N MET A 1 46.59 -15.27 30.37
CA MET A 1 45.13 -15.41 30.58
C MET A 1 44.45 -14.33 29.76
N LYS A 2 43.86 -14.73 28.64
CA LYS A 2 42.41 -14.70 28.36
C LYS A 2 41.87 -13.31 28.01
N TYR A 3 41.63 -13.16 26.70
CA TYR A 3 40.97 -12.09 25.98
C TYR A 3 39.67 -11.61 26.64
N VAL A 4 39.43 -10.30 26.64
CA VAL A 4 38.07 -9.76 26.67
C VAL A 4 37.97 -8.75 25.54
N ALA A 5 37.68 -9.25 24.34
CA ALA A 5 37.15 -8.44 23.27
C ALA A 5 35.70 -8.10 23.64
N ALA A 6 35.43 -6.84 23.98
CA ALA A 6 34.09 -6.35 24.16
C ALA A 6 33.42 -6.25 22.77
N LEU A 7 32.63 -7.28 22.42
CA LEU A 7 31.73 -7.22 21.27
C LEU A 7 30.61 -6.21 21.59
N THR A 8 30.71 -4.99 21.07
CA THR A 8 29.57 -4.07 20.97
C THR A 8 28.62 -4.61 19.91
N LEU A 9 27.57 -5.30 20.35
CA LEU A 9 26.46 -5.72 19.51
C LEU A 9 25.62 -4.49 19.14
N CYS A 10 25.93 -3.84 18.03
CA CYS A 10 25.05 -2.83 17.43
C CYS A 10 23.77 -3.53 16.97
N ALA A 11 22.68 -3.36 17.74
CA ALA A 11 21.34 -3.73 17.29
C ALA A 11 20.92 -2.77 16.17
N VAL A 12 21.20 -3.15 14.92
CA VAL A 12 20.60 -2.52 13.74
C VAL A 12 19.12 -2.88 13.72
N PHE A 13 18.27 -2.02 14.28
CA PHE A 13 16.84 -2.07 14.05
C PHE A 13 16.60 -1.72 12.58
N SER A 14 16.41 -2.74 11.74
CA SER A 14 16.05 -2.57 10.35
C SER A 14 14.71 -1.84 10.24
N ALA A 15 14.73 -0.63 9.66
CA ALA A 15 13.59 0.25 9.43
C ALA A 15 12.64 -0.24 8.31
N GLN A 16 12.26 -1.52 8.33
CA GLN A 16 11.40 -2.13 7.31
C GLN A 16 9.90 -1.84 7.51
N ALA A 17 9.54 -0.99 8.47
CA ALA A 17 8.14 -0.59 8.76
C ALA A 17 7.63 0.57 7.87
N GLY A 18 8.46 1.10 6.95
CA GLY A 18 8.17 2.35 6.24
C GLY A 18 6.86 2.35 5.43
N SER A 19 6.67 1.38 4.52
CA SER A 19 5.57 1.41 3.56
C SER A 19 4.19 1.08 4.16
N GLU A 20 4.09 0.07 5.03
CA GLU A 20 2.82 -0.26 5.71
C GLU A 20 2.32 0.92 6.55
N MET A 21 3.22 1.58 7.28
CA MET A 21 2.88 2.79 8.02
C MET A 21 2.37 3.92 7.10
N CYS A 22 2.81 3.99 5.84
CA CYS A 22 2.31 4.98 4.90
C CYS A 22 0.87 4.66 4.46
N PHE A 23 0.53 3.39 4.20
CA PHE A 23 -0.84 2.99 3.85
C PHE A 23 -1.83 3.26 4.98
N THR A 24 -1.46 2.93 6.22
CA THR A 24 -2.31 3.22 7.40
C THR A 24 -2.53 4.72 7.56
N ARG A 25 -1.47 5.53 7.51
CA ARG A 25 -1.58 6.98 7.71
C ARG A 25 -2.35 7.67 6.58
N ALA A 26 -2.04 7.35 5.32
CA ALA A 26 -2.78 7.90 4.19
C ALA A 26 -4.26 7.48 4.22
N GLY A 27 -4.54 6.23 4.57
CA GLY A 27 -5.90 5.74 4.72
C GLY A 27 -6.68 6.51 5.79
N HIS A 28 -6.08 6.69 6.96
CA HIS A 28 -6.64 7.51 8.04
C HIS A 28 -6.94 8.95 7.57
N ASP A 29 -5.95 9.64 7.00
CA ASP A 29 -6.06 11.06 6.67
C ASP A 29 -7.06 11.34 5.54
N TYR A 30 -7.20 10.42 4.59
CA TYR A 30 -8.18 10.54 3.50
C TYR A 30 -9.54 9.86 3.79
N GLY A 31 -9.69 9.17 4.93
CA GLY A 31 -10.88 8.38 5.24
C GLY A 31 -11.12 7.26 4.22
N ILE A 32 -10.06 6.56 3.85
CA ILE A 32 -10.00 5.43 2.92
C ILE A 32 -9.43 4.23 3.68
N ASP A 33 -10.02 3.05 3.53
CA ASP A 33 -9.48 1.86 4.16
C ASP A 33 -8.02 1.59 3.69
N PRO A 34 -7.04 1.45 4.61
CA PRO A 34 -5.65 1.18 4.26
C PRO A 34 -5.48 -0.07 3.37
N LEU A 35 -6.31 -1.10 3.56
CA LEU A 35 -6.26 -2.32 2.74
C LEU A 35 -6.76 -2.06 1.32
N LEU A 36 -7.65 -1.07 1.11
CA LEU A 36 -8.06 -0.66 -0.24
C LEU A 36 -6.89 0.02 -0.97
N LEU A 37 -6.16 0.92 -0.30
CA LEU A 37 -4.96 1.54 -0.86
C LEU A 37 -3.88 0.49 -1.15
N THR A 38 -3.71 -0.46 -0.24
CA THR A 38 -2.78 -1.60 -0.42
C THR A 38 -3.18 -2.46 -1.62
N ALA A 39 -4.48 -2.75 -1.78
CA ALA A 39 -5.00 -3.51 -2.92
C ALA A 39 -4.71 -2.82 -4.27
N ILE A 40 -4.85 -1.49 -4.31
CA ILE A 40 -4.47 -0.68 -5.48
C ILE A 40 -2.97 -0.80 -5.75
N SER A 41 -2.12 -0.59 -4.75
CA SER A 41 -0.67 -0.70 -4.96
C SER A 41 -0.21 -2.10 -5.39
N ILE A 42 -0.87 -3.16 -4.90
CA ILE A 42 -0.64 -4.53 -5.38
C ILE A 42 -0.99 -4.66 -6.86
N LYS A 43 -2.16 -4.16 -7.28
CA LYS A 43 -2.60 -4.21 -8.68
C LYS A 43 -1.68 -3.41 -9.59
N GLU A 44 -1.26 -2.24 -9.14
CA GLU A 44 -0.47 -1.29 -9.93
C GLU A 44 0.98 -1.74 -10.12
N SER A 45 1.64 -2.17 -9.04
CA SER A 45 3.09 -2.38 -9.05
C SER A 45 3.56 -3.64 -8.34
N ARG A 46 2.63 -4.40 -7.74
CA ARG A 46 2.96 -5.47 -6.78
C ARG A 46 3.78 -4.94 -5.60
N LEU A 47 3.38 -3.77 -5.09
CA LEU A 47 4.04 -3.04 -3.98
C LEU A 47 5.49 -2.58 -4.29
N LYS A 48 5.86 -2.46 -5.57
CA LYS A 48 7.19 -1.95 -5.96
C LYS A 48 7.19 -0.42 -5.95
N MET A 49 7.66 0.17 -4.86
CA MET A 49 7.56 1.62 -4.60
C MET A 49 8.32 2.50 -5.62
N ASN A 50 9.32 1.97 -6.32
CA ASN A 50 10.09 2.67 -7.34
C ASN A 50 9.74 2.25 -8.79
N ALA A 51 8.54 1.67 -9.01
CA ALA A 51 8.11 1.24 -10.33
C ALA A 51 7.96 2.42 -11.31
N VAL A 52 8.31 2.19 -12.58
CA VAL A 52 8.11 3.16 -13.67
C VAL A 52 7.53 2.42 -14.87
N ASN A 53 6.45 2.95 -15.43
CA ASN A 53 5.87 2.49 -16.68
C ASN A 53 5.79 3.66 -17.66
N GLY A 54 6.68 3.67 -18.66
CA GLY A 54 6.77 4.71 -19.68
C GLY A 54 6.08 4.34 -21.01
N ALA A 55 5.39 3.21 -21.07
CA ALA A 55 4.85 2.66 -22.31
C ALA A 55 3.40 3.10 -22.62
N ASN A 56 2.93 4.23 -22.06
CA ASN A 56 1.56 4.66 -22.32
C ASN A 56 1.43 5.31 -23.71
N SER A 57 0.40 4.89 -24.45
CA SER A 57 0.10 5.33 -25.83
C SER A 57 -0.12 6.85 -25.98
N ASN A 58 -0.33 7.55 -24.88
CA ASN A 58 -0.56 8.99 -24.79
C ASN A 58 0.70 9.79 -24.37
N LYS A 59 1.89 9.18 -24.36
CA LYS A 59 3.17 9.78 -23.93
C LYS A 59 3.22 10.21 -22.45
N THR A 60 2.29 9.72 -21.62
CA THR A 60 2.40 9.87 -20.15
C THR A 60 3.22 8.72 -19.57
N GLU A 61 3.68 8.89 -18.33
CA GLU A 61 4.31 7.81 -17.56
C GLU A 61 3.52 7.60 -16.26
N ASP A 62 3.56 6.38 -15.74
CA ASP A 62 3.07 6.07 -14.41
C ASP A 62 4.26 5.71 -13.51
N VAL A 63 4.35 6.37 -12.35
CA VAL A 63 5.49 6.22 -11.45
C VAL A 63 5.08 5.77 -10.06
N CYS A 64 6.04 5.18 -9.37
CA CYS A 64 5.96 4.67 -8.03
C CYS A 64 5.02 3.48 -7.83
N GLY A 65 4.96 2.98 -6.59
CA GLY A 65 4.15 1.84 -6.19
C GLY A 65 2.63 2.00 -6.35
N MET A 66 2.15 3.24 -6.52
CA MET A 66 0.75 3.57 -6.79
C MET A 66 0.50 3.93 -8.27
N GLN A 67 1.52 3.84 -9.13
CA GLN A 67 1.47 4.16 -10.56
C GLN A 67 0.76 5.49 -10.84
N VAL A 68 1.22 6.55 -10.16
CA VAL A 68 0.67 7.90 -10.32
C VAL A 68 1.04 8.43 -11.71
N ASN A 69 0.03 8.72 -12.52
CA ASN A 69 0.20 9.19 -13.89
C ASN A 69 0.76 10.63 -13.95
N SER A 70 1.63 10.90 -14.93
CA SER A 70 2.26 12.21 -15.11
C SER A 70 1.30 13.36 -15.43
N SER A 71 0.06 13.07 -15.86
CA SER A 71 -0.99 14.08 -15.97
C SER A 71 -1.33 14.78 -14.65
N HIS A 72 -1.03 14.17 -13.50
CA HIS A 72 -1.22 14.78 -12.19
C HIS A 72 -0.06 15.67 -11.72
N TYR A 73 1.10 15.69 -12.41
CA TYR A 73 2.30 16.35 -11.92
C TYR A 73 2.10 17.86 -11.69
N ALA A 74 1.38 18.55 -12.57
CA ALA A 74 1.10 19.98 -12.38
C ALA A 74 0.27 20.26 -11.11
N ALA A 75 -0.62 19.35 -10.73
CA ALA A 75 -1.38 19.47 -9.49
C ALA A 75 -0.51 19.12 -8.27
N LEU A 76 0.28 18.04 -8.36
CA LEU A 76 1.16 17.57 -7.29
C LEU A 76 2.30 18.54 -6.97
N GLN A 77 2.79 19.28 -7.98
CA GLN A 77 3.82 20.29 -7.79
C GLN A 77 3.41 21.40 -6.81
N LYS A 78 2.09 21.68 -6.68
CA LYS A 78 1.56 22.64 -5.69
C LYS A 78 1.79 22.20 -4.24
N PHE A 79 2.05 20.92 -4.02
CA PHE A 79 2.43 20.33 -2.73
C PHE A 79 3.93 20.04 -2.64
N ASN A 80 4.74 20.58 -3.56
CA ASN A 80 6.16 20.29 -3.69
C ASN A 80 6.45 18.78 -3.92
N ILE A 81 5.52 18.05 -4.54
CA ILE A 81 5.67 16.64 -4.88
C ILE A 81 6.16 16.56 -6.33
N THR A 82 7.39 16.06 -6.49
CA THR A 82 8.05 15.88 -7.79
C THR A 82 8.08 14.40 -8.18
N ARG A 83 8.35 14.12 -9.47
CA ARG A 83 8.61 12.75 -9.96
C ARG A 83 9.67 12.02 -9.14
N ASP A 84 10.75 12.70 -8.81
CA ASP A 84 11.84 12.14 -8.01
C ASP A 84 11.37 11.75 -6.60
N ARG A 85 10.61 12.62 -5.94
CA ARG A 85 10.02 12.32 -4.63
C ARG A 85 9.03 11.15 -4.69
N LEU A 86 8.23 11.06 -5.75
CA LEU A 86 7.33 9.91 -5.96
C LEU A 86 8.10 8.59 -6.02
N LEU A 87 9.29 8.57 -6.62
CA LEU A 87 10.08 7.34 -6.79
C LEU A 87 10.92 6.96 -5.57
N HIS A 88 11.30 7.94 -4.75
CA HIS A 88 12.24 7.73 -3.65
C HIS A 88 11.61 7.84 -2.24
N ASP A 89 10.39 8.39 -2.12
CA ASP A 89 9.65 8.46 -0.86
C ASP A 89 8.36 7.62 -0.95
N PRO A 90 8.34 6.41 -0.34
CA PRO A 90 7.17 5.53 -0.33
C PRO A 90 5.91 6.18 0.24
N CYS A 91 6.05 7.06 1.23
CA CYS A 91 4.89 7.75 1.81
C CYS A 91 4.32 8.76 0.82
N ILE A 92 5.18 9.54 0.14
CA ILE A 92 4.72 10.46 -0.89
C ILE A 92 4.05 9.71 -2.04
N CYS A 93 4.58 8.55 -2.44
CA CYS A 93 3.91 7.69 -3.41
C CYS A 93 2.49 7.29 -2.95
N VAL A 94 2.35 6.74 -1.75
CA VAL A 94 1.07 6.27 -1.21
C VAL A 94 0.08 7.41 -1.02
N TYR A 95 0.50 8.54 -0.43
CA TYR A 95 -0.34 9.73 -0.25
C TYR A 95 -0.79 10.33 -1.59
N SER A 96 0.06 10.30 -2.62
CA SER A 96 -0.30 10.79 -3.95
C SER A 96 -1.35 9.90 -4.62
N GLY A 97 -1.22 8.57 -4.49
CA GLY A 97 -2.27 7.65 -4.93
C GLY A 97 -3.57 7.83 -4.14
N ALA A 98 -3.50 7.96 -2.82
CA ALA A 98 -4.67 8.23 -1.98
C ALA A 98 -5.35 9.56 -2.36
N TRP A 99 -4.57 10.60 -2.69
CA TRP A 99 -5.08 11.88 -3.18
C TRP A 99 -5.87 11.73 -4.49
N VAL A 100 -5.37 10.95 -5.46
CA VAL A 100 -6.09 10.64 -6.71
C VAL A 100 -7.40 9.91 -6.42
N LEU A 101 -7.37 8.87 -5.59
CA LEU A 101 -8.58 8.12 -5.24
C LEU A 101 -9.60 8.99 -4.49
N ALA A 102 -9.14 9.82 -3.55
CA ALA A 102 -9.98 10.75 -2.82
C ALA A 102 -10.60 11.79 -3.75
N HIS A 103 -9.89 12.25 -4.79
CA HIS A 103 -10.47 13.10 -5.82
C HIS A 103 -11.63 12.39 -6.55
N ASN A 104 -11.45 11.14 -6.96
CA ASN A 104 -12.52 10.36 -7.59
C ASN A 104 -13.73 10.21 -6.66
N PHE A 105 -13.51 9.89 -5.38
CA PHE A 105 -14.59 9.76 -4.40
C PHE A 105 -15.34 11.07 -4.14
N ARG A 106 -14.64 12.20 -4.11
CA ARG A 106 -15.30 13.52 -3.98
C ARG A 106 -16.14 13.86 -5.21
N SER A 107 -15.67 13.51 -6.40
CA SER A 107 -16.34 13.86 -7.66
C SER A 107 -17.49 12.91 -8.03
N TYR A 108 -17.40 11.63 -7.67
CA TYR A 108 -18.30 10.57 -8.17
C TYR A 108 -18.87 9.65 -7.09
N GLY A 109 -18.58 9.92 -5.81
CA GLY A 109 -19.03 9.15 -4.66
C GLY A 109 -18.14 7.95 -4.31
N LYS A 110 -18.25 7.45 -3.08
CA LYS A 110 -17.51 6.26 -2.62
C LYS A 110 -18.17 4.98 -3.15
N ASN A 111 -17.75 4.52 -4.32
CA ASN A 111 -18.26 3.31 -4.97
C ASN A 111 -17.18 2.62 -5.83
N TRP A 112 -17.46 1.39 -6.27
CA TRP A 112 -16.51 0.60 -7.07
C TRP A 112 -16.22 1.20 -8.45
N ASP A 113 -17.18 1.90 -9.07
CA ASP A 113 -16.90 2.60 -10.33
C ASP A 113 -15.86 3.70 -10.12
N SER A 114 -15.92 4.45 -9.01
CA SER A 114 -14.92 5.48 -8.66
C SER A 114 -13.55 4.91 -8.30
N VAL A 115 -13.49 3.70 -7.74
CA VAL A 115 -12.23 2.94 -7.62
C VAL A 115 -11.69 2.59 -9.01
N GLY A 116 -12.55 2.11 -9.92
CA GLY A 116 -12.20 1.81 -11.30
C GLY A 116 -11.67 3.02 -12.08
N MET A 117 -12.20 4.21 -11.80
CA MET A 117 -11.74 5.47 -12.42
C MET A 117 -10.30 5.81 -12.07
N TYR A 118 -9.69 5.20 -11.05
CA TYR A 118 -8.27 5.37 -10.76
C TYR A 118 -7.40 5.05 -11.97
N ASN A 119 -7.73 3.97 -12.69
CA ASN A 119 -7.01 3.52 -13.87
C ASN A 119 -7.47 4.20 -15.17
N THR A 120 -8.78 4.44 -15.33
CA THR A 120 -9.35 4.87 -16.62
C THR A 120 -9.74 6.33 -16.71
N GLY A 121 -9.83 7.02 -15.57
CA GLY A 121 -10.54 8.29 -15.46
C GLY A 121 -12.06 8.16 -15.72
N PRO A 122 -12.77 9.31 -15.79
CA PRO A 122 -14.23 9.36 -15.77
C PRO A 122 -14.92 9.14 -17.13
N SER A 123 -14.16 9.01 -18.23
CA SER A 123 -14.72 8.84 -19.58
C SER A 123 -15.75 7.69 -19.66
N PRO A 124 -17.00 7.95 -20.11
CA PRO A 124 -18.02 6.91 -20.25
C PRO A 124 -17.64 5.80 -21.23
N LYS A 125 -16.77 6.11 -22.21
CA LYS A 125 -16.28 5.14 -23.20
C LYS A 125 -15.46 4.00 -22.59
N LEU A 126 -14.98 4.17 -21.35
CA LEU A 126 -14.09 3.22 -20.67
C LEU A 126 -14.80 2.41 -19.58
N ILE A 127 -16.13 2.38 -19.56
CA ILE A 127 -16.90 1.70 -18.49
C ILE A 127 -16.56 0.21 -18.33
N LYS A 128 -16.26 -0.49 -19.44
CA LYS A 128 -15.89 -1.91 -19.41
C LYS A 128 -14.54 -2.10 -18.71
N GLN A 129 -13.52 -1.33 -19.10
CA GLN A 129 -12.18 -1.37 -18.50
C GLN A 129 -12.21 -0.96 -17.04
N ARG A 130 -12.98 0.09 -16.72
CA ARG A 130 -13.21 0.57 -15.35
C ARG A 130 -13.74 -0.53 -14.44
N ARG A 131 -14.79 -1.21 -14.87
CA ARG A 131 -15.43 -2.28 -14.07
C ARG A 131 -14.55 -3.51 -13.94
N ALA A 132 -13.79 -3.86 -14.97
CA ALA A 132 -12.81 -4.94 -14.90
C ALA A 132 -11.72 -4.62 -13.86
N TYR A 133 -11.13 -3.43 -13.92
CA TYR A 133 -10.13 -2.99 -12.95
C TYR A 133 -10.69 -2.95 -11.53
N ALA A 134 -11.89 -2.37 -11.34
CA ALA A 134 -12.55 -2.36 -10.03
C ALA A 134 -12.81 -3.77 -9.47
N GLY A 135 -13.15 -4.72 -10.34
CA GLY A 135 -13.29 -6.14 -9.99
C GLY A 135 -11.99 -6.74 -9.47
N ASP A 136 -10.86 -6.47 -10.13
CA ASP A 136 -9.54 -6.91 -9.68
C ASP A 136 -9.19 -6.35 -8.29
N ILE A 137 -9.37 -5.03 -8.09
CA ILE A 137 -9.14 -4.39 -6.78
C ILE A 137 -10.02 -5.02 -5.70
N LYS A 138 -11.31 -5.23 -6.00
CA LYS A 138 -12.26 -5.84 -5.06
C LYS A 138 -11.83 -7.24 -4.64
N ASN A 139 -11.28 -8.03 -5.55
CA ASN A 139 -10.80 -9.37 -5.25
C ASN A 139 -9.55 -9.34 -4.35
N ILE A 140 -8.58 -8.49 -4.68
CA ILE A 140 -7.37 -8.31 -3.84
C ILE A 140 -7.78 -7.82 -2.43
N TYR A 141 -8.64 -6.81 -2.36
CA TYR A 141 -9.13 -6.23 -1.11
C TYR A 141 -9.81 -7.27 -0.20
N ARG A 142 -10.65 -8.15 -0.76
CA ARG A 142 -11.29 -9.24 -0.01
C ARG A 142 -10.28 -10.24 0.55
N ILE A 143 -9.23 -10.54 -0.20
CA ILE A 143 -8.15 -11.42 0.28
C ILE A 143 -7.42 -10.75 1.44
N LEU A 144 -7.12 -9.46 1.35
CA LEU A 144 -6.46 -8.71 2.42
C LEU A 144 -7.31 -8.68 3.70
N LEU A 145 -8.61 -8.40 3.58
CA LEU A 145 -9.53 -8.45 4.71
C LEU A 145 -9.55 -9.82 5.39
N ALA A 146 -9.64 -10.89 4.60
CA ALA A 146 -9.64 -12.24 5.15
C ALA A 146 -8.32 -12.56 5.89
N ARG A 147 -7.18 -12.11 5.36
CA ARG A 147 -5.86 -12.31 5.99
C ARG A 147 -5.73 -11.54 7.30
N GLU A 148 -6.25 -10.30 7.34
CA GLU A 148 -6.27 -9.49 8.56
C GLU A 148 -7.13 -10.17 9.64
N MET A 149 -8.35 -10.61 9.29
CA MET A 149 -9.24 -11.32 10.22
C MET A 149 -8.61 -12.58 10.80
N VAL A 150 -7.93 -13.38 9.96
CA VAL A 150 -7.25 -14.60 10.41
C VAL A 150 -6.07 -14.26 11.33
N SER A 151 -5.28 -13.24 11.00
CA SER A 151 -4.12 -12.83 11.81
C SER A 151 -4.54 -12.25 13.16
N ALA A 152 -5.62 -11.46 13.19
CA ALA A 152 -6.21 -10.94 14.42
C ALA A 152 -6.73 -12.07 15.32
N LYS A 153 -7.38 -13.09 14.75
CA LYS A 153 -7.84 -14.26 15.50
C LYS A 153 -6.69 -15.06 16.11
N HIS A 154 -5.59 -15.27 15.37
CA HIS A 154 -4.41 -15.97 15.90
C HIS A 154 -3.74 -15.20 17.03
N SER A 155 -3.71 -13.87 16.94
CA SER A 155 -3.13 -13.00 17.98
C SER A 155 -3.98 -12.93 19.25
N ALA A 156 -5.27 -13.29 19.17
CA ALA A 156 -6.22 -13.30 20.28
C ALA A 156 -6.29 -14.65 21.04
N VAL A 157 -5.63 -15.71 20.56
CA VAL A 157 -5.55 -17.00 21.28
C VAL A 157 -4.32 -16.98 22.20
N PRO A 158 -4.46 -17.07 23.53
CA PRO A 158 -3.32 -17.10 24.43
C PRO A 158 -2.43 -18.31 24.13
N ALA A 159 -1.11 -18.12 24.14
CA ALA A 159 -0.14 -19.19 23.92
C ALA A 159 -0.43 -20.36 24.88
N PRO A 160 -0.37 -21.63 24.42
CA PRO A 160 -0.58 -22.76 25.30
C PRO A 160 0.47 -22.73 26.41
N LEU A 161 0.00 -22.69 27.67
CA LEU A 161 0.83 -22.87 28.85
C LEU A 161 1.49 -24.26 28.75
N PHE A 162 2.73 -24.31 28.27
CA PHE A 162 3.55 -25.52 28.37
C PHE A 162 3.80 -25.79 29.86
N SER A 163 2.96 -26.63 30.46
CA SER A 163 3.23 -27.24 31.76
C SER A 163 4.46 -28.13 31.61
N SER A 164 5.58 -27.64 32.13
CA SER A 164 6.80 -28.41 32.27
C SER A 164 6.58 -29.45 33.37
N GLY A 165 5.97 -30.59 33.01
CA GLY A 165 5.89 -31.76 33.86
C GLY A 165 7.29 -32.32 34.08
N LYS A 166 7.89 -32.00 35.24
CA LYS A 166 9.07 -32.71 35.75
C LYS A 166 8.67 -34.14 36.07
N GLY A 167 8.99 -35.07 35.17
CA GLY A 167 9.00 -36.50 35.48
C GLY A 167 10.24 -36.83 36.30
N SER A 168 10.04 -37.18 37.57
CA SER A 168 11.08 -37.78 38.42
C SER A 168 11.27 -39.24 38.05
N PRO A 169 12.51 -39.75 37.84
CA PRO A 169 12.73 -41.18 37.73
C PRO A 169 12.73 -41.82 39.13
N ARG A 170 12.17 -43.02 39.21
CA ARG A 170 12.37 -43.98 40.29
C ARG A 170 13.49 -44.94 39.90
#